data_AF-A0A1V4TR09-F1
#
_entry.id   AF-A0A1V4TR09-F1
#
_cell.length_a   1.000
_cell.length_b   1.000
_cell.length_c   1.000
_cell.angle_alpha   90.00
_cell.angle_beta   90.00
_cell.angle_gamma   90.00
#
_symmetry.space_group_name_H-M   'P 1'
#
loop_
_entity.id
_entity.type
_entity.pdbx_description
1 polymer ?
#
loop_
_entity_poly.entity_id
_entity_poly.type
_entity_poly.pdbx_seq_one_letter_code
_entity_poly.pdbx_strand_id
1 'polypeptide(L)' 'MIIELWILAGFLFLVIVGVVILLIIGSLIRFFPATLAAIFVLMFTGNWLLAGLAFLVVAIIMAAAK' A
#
# COMPACT_ATOMS: atom_id res chain seq x y z
N MET A 1 -13.60 -3.28 -19.73
CA MET A 1 -12.25 -2.87 -20.16
C MET A 1 -11.83 -1.48 -19.69
N ILE A 2 -12.50 -0.38 -20.10
CA ILE A 2 -11.98 0.98 -19.76
C ILE A 2 -11.97 1.24 -18.24
N ILE A 3 -13.04 0.84 -17.53
CA ILE A 3 -13.21 1.06 -16.09
C ILE A 3 -12.18 0.28 -15.27
N GLU A 4 -11.87 -0.95 -15.65
CA GLU A 4 -10.85 -1.77 -14.98
C GLU A 4 -9.47 -1.13 -15.11
N LEU A 5 -9.16 -0.53 -16.27
CA LEU A 5 -7.94 0.23 -16.48
C LEU A 5 -7.85 1.45 -15.54
N TRP A 6 -8.95 2.17 -15.35
CA TRP A 6 -8.99 3.32 -14.43
C TRP A 6 -8.83 2.92 -12.97
N ILE A 7 -9.41 1.79 -12.56
CA ILE A 7 -9.24 1.24 -11.20
C ILE A 7 -7.77 0.84 -10.98
N LEU A 8 -7.16 0.17 -11.95
CA LEU A 8 -5.75 -0.21 -11.88
C LEU A 8 -4.83 1.02 -11.87
N ALA A 9 -5.13 2.04 -12.68
CA ALA A 9 -4.38 3.28 -12.71
C ALA A 9 -4.46 4.03 -11.36
N GLY A 10 -5.65 4.09 -10.75
CA GLY A 10 -5.83 4.67 -9.42
C GLY A 10 -5.06 3.91 -8.33
N PHE A 11 -5.09 2.57 -8.40
CA PHE A 11 -4.29 1.72 -7.52
C PHE A 11 -2.78 1.97 -7.67
N LEU A 12 -2.27 1.98 -8.90
CA LEU A 12 -0.85 2.23 -9.19
C LEU A 12 -0.41 3.62 -8.73
N PHE A 13 -1.26 4.63 -8.92
CA PHE A 13 -0.99 5.98 -8.41
C PHE A 13 -0.82 5.99 -6.89
N LEU A 14 -1.71 5.31 -6.16
CA LEU A 14 -1.62 5.19 -4.70
C LEU A 14 -0.36 4.44 -4.24
N VAL A 15 0.07 3.40 -4.98
CA VAL A 15 1.34 2.70 -4.72
C VAL A 15 2.53 3.64 -4.89
N ILE A 16 2.56 4.44 -5.97
CA ILE A 16 3.61 5.43 -6.21
C ILE A 16 3.65 6.45 -5.08
N VAL A 17 2.50 6.96 -4.64
CA VAL A 17 2.41 7.87 -3.49
C VAL A 17 2.98 7.22 -2.23
N GLY A 18 2.63 5.96 -1.96
CA GLY A 18 3.18 5.19 -0.84
C GLY A 18 4.71 5.04 -0.89
N VAL A 19 5.27 4.75 -2.07
CA VAL A 19 6.73 4.65 -2.28
C VAL A 19 7.42 6.00 -2.12
N VAL A 20 6.83 7.08 -2.61
CA VAL A 20 7.37 8.43 -2.44
C VAL A 20 7.40 8.83 -0.96
N ILE A 21 6.33 8.52 -0.21
CA ILE A 21 6.27 8.75 1.24
C ILE A 21 7.34 7.93 1.97
N LEU A 22 7.55 6.67 1.58
CA LEU A 22 8.62 5.81 2.12
C LEU A 22 10.01 6.41 1.89
N LEU A 23 10.28 6.92 0.69
CA LEU A 23 11.54 7.56 0.32
C LEU A 23 11.78 8.84 1.11
N ILE A 24 10.74 9.68 1.28
CA ILE A 24 10.83 10.95 2.03
C ILE A 24 11.05 10.71 3.52
N ILE A 25 10.40 9.71 4.11
CA ILE A 25 10.50 9.41 5.55
C ILE A 25 11.76 8.54 5.86
N GLY A 26 12.42 8.02 4.82
CA GLY A 26 13.73 7.37 4.93
C GLY A 26 13.74 6.05 5.70
N SER A 27 12.59 5.45 5.99
CA SER A 27 12.52 4.29 6.88
C SER A 27 11.51 3.26 6.39
N LEU A 28 11.98 2.36 5.52
CA LEU A 28 11.35 1.05 5.30
C LEU A 28 11.06 0.32 6.63
N ILE A 29 11.85 0.59 7.67
CA ILE A 29 11.67 0.02 9.02
C ILE A 29 10.38 0.52 9.65
N ARG A 30 10.04 1.82 9.53
CA ARG A 30 8.79 2.38 10.08
C ARG A 30 7.54 1.82 9.41
N PHE A 31 7.64 1.46 8.14
CA PHE A 31 6.53 0.90 7.38
C PHE A 31 6.57 -0.62 7.27
N PHE A 32 7.52 -1.27 7.96
CA PHE A 32 7.59 -2.73 8.02
C PHE A 32 6.25 -3.38 8.43
N PRO A 33 5.48 -2.84 9.40
CA PRO A 33 4.16 -3.38 9.73
C PRO A 33 3.17 -3.29 8.56
N ALA A 34 3.22 -2.20 7.78
CA ALA A 34 2.36 -2.01 6.62
C ALA A 34 2.71 -2.97 5.49
N THR A 35 4.02 -3.18 5.25
CA THR A 35 4.51 -4.15 4.27
C THR A 35 4.12 -5.57 4.64
N LEU A 36 4.24 -5.95 5.93
CA LEU A 36 3.79 -7.26 6.41
C LEU A 36 2.28 -7.46 6.21
N ALA A 37 1.46 -6.46 6.55
CA ALA A 37 0.02 -6.54 6.36
C ALA A 37 -0.35 -6.75 4.88
N ALA A 38 0.33 -6.03 3.98
CA ALA A 38 0.15 -6.19 2.54
C ALA A 38 0.49 -7.60 2.07
N ILE A 39 1.63 -8.15 2.52
CA ILE A 39 2.09 -9.50 2.19
C ILE A 39 1.10 -10.55 2.71
N PHE A 40 0.64 -10.45 3.96
CA PHE A 40 -0.35 -11.38 4.50
C PHE A 40 -1.64 -11.36 3.70
N VAL A 41 -2.19 -10.17 3.40
CA VAL A 41 -3.40 -10.06 2.59
C VAL A 41 -3.17 -10.63 1.19
N LEU A 42 -2.02 -10.39 0.58
CA LEU A 42 -1.69 -10.97 -0.72
C LEU A 42 -1.59 -12.50 -0.66
N MET A 43 -0.99 -13.06 0.38
CA MET A 43 -0.85 -14.51 0.56
C MET A 43 -2.20 -15.21 0.76
N PHE A 44 -3.12 -14.61 1.50
CA PHE A 44 -4.43 -15.21 1.79
C PHE A 44 -5.47 -14.97 0.70
N THR A 45 -5.40 -13.84 -0.01
CA THR A 45 -6.43 -13.47 -1.00
C THR A 45 -5.98 -13.62 -2.45
N GLY A 46 -4.66 -13.64 -2.71
CA GLY A 46 -4.09 -13.57 -4.06
C GLY A 46 -4.37 -12.26 -4.79
N ASN A 47 -5.01 -11.28 -4.14
CA ASN A 47 -5.52 -10.08 -4.78
C ASN A 47 -4.63 -8.87 -4.47
N TRP A 48 -3.93 -8.40 -5.51
CA TRP A 48 -3.05 -7.23 -5.45
C TRP A 48 -3.74 -5.95 -4.98
N LEU A 49 -5.00 -5.75 -5.36
CA LEU A 49 -5.78 -4.57 -4.95
C LEU A 49 -6.02 -4.57 -3.44
N LEU A 50 -6.41 -5.70 -2.87
CA LEU A 50 -6.63 -5.84 -1.43
C LEU A 50 -5.32 -5.70 -0.65
N ALA A 51 -4.22 -6.24 -1.18
CA ALA A 51 -2.90 -6.12 -0.58
C ALA A 51 -2.41 -4.67 -0.51
N GLY A 52 -2.54 -3.90 -1.60
CA GLY A 52 -2.16 -2.49 -1.59
C GLY A 52 -3.10 -1.62 -0.77
N LEU A 53 -4.39 -1.95 -0.67
CA LEU A 53 -5.30 -1.29 0.28
C LEU A 53 -4.88 -1.56 1.74
N ALA A 54 -4.55 -2.80 2.08
CA ALA A 54 -4.06 -3.15 3.40
C ALA A 54 -2.75 -2.42 3.74
N PHE A 55 -1.82 -2.35 2.77
CA PHE A 55 -0.61 -1.54 2.89
C PHE A 55 -0.95 -0.09 3.23
N LEU A 56 -1.81 0.56 2.43
CA LEU A 56 -2.18 1.97 2.60
C LEU A 56 -2.85 2.23 3.94
N VAL A 57 -3.81 1.41 4.34
CA VAL A 57 -4.52 1.58 5.62
C VAL A 57 -3.53 1.54 6.77
N VAL A 58 -2.66 0.53 6.81
CA VAL A 58 -1.69 0.39 7.90
C VAL A 58 -0.63 1.49 7.82
N ALA A 59 -0.18 1.88 6.62
CA ALA A 59 0.75 2.98 6.43
C ALA A 59 0.19 4.31 6.92
N ILE A 60 -1.10 4.59 6.67
CA ILE A 60 -1.79 5.79 7.17
C ILE A 60 -1.90 5.76 8.69
N ILE A 61 -2.28 4.61 9.28
CA ILE A 61 -2.35 4.46 10.74
C ILE A 61 -0.97 4.73 11.36
N MET A 62 0.09 4.12 10.81
CA MET A 62 1.46 4.31 11.29
C MET A 62 1.94 5.75 11.15
N ALA A 63 1.54 6.45 10.08
CA ALA A 63 1.86 7.86 9.88
C ALA A 63 1.08 8.77 10.85
N ALA A 64 -0.18 8.42 11.16
CA ALA A 64 -1.04 9.18 12.07
C ALA A 64 -0.72 8.94 13.55
N ALA A 65 -0.25 7.75 13.92
CA ALA A 65 0.03 7.34 15.30
C ALA A 65 1.34 7.92 15.89
N LYS A 66 1.99 8.85 15.18
CA LYS A 66 3.22 9.61 15.49
C LYS A 66 4.02 9.20 16.73
#